data_AF-A0A1C6W3N9-F1
#
_entry.id   AF-A0A1C6W3N9-F1
#
_cell.length_a   1.000
_cell.length_b   1.000
_cell.length_c   1.000
_cell.angle_alpha   90.00
_cell.angle_beta   90.00
_cell.angle_gamma   90.00
#
_symmetry.space_group_name_H-M   'P 1'
#
loop_
_entity.id
_entity.type
_entity.pdbx_description
1 polymer ?
#
loop_
_entity_poly.entity_id
_entity_poly.type
_entity_poly.pdbx_seq_one_letter_code
_entity_poly.pdbx_strand_id
1 'polypeptide(L)'
;MGLIQIEGTAEVLRGLRGVAGLDLIDPSAAALGGDRYRISAYAPEELIPELQARGAQVRVMMSTGQFDAFHAEVARHLAPPPESSAPPESAGER
;
A
#
# COMPACT_ATOMS: atom_id res chain seq x y z
N MET A 1 1.97 4.94 6.26
CA MET A 1 1.51 3.55 5.98
C MET A 1 2.53 2.90 5.07
N GLY A 2 3.03 1.70 5.39
CA GLY A 2 3.94 0.94 4.53
C GLY A 2 3.24 -0.26 3.88
N LEU A 3 3.94 -0.94 2.97
CA LEU A 3 3.50 -2.21 2.40
C LEU A 3 4.25 -3.36 3.08
N ILE A 4 3.50 -4.30 3.65
CA ILE A 4 4.04 -5.48 4.32
C ILE A 4 3.49 -6.77 3.69
N GLN A 5 4.26 -7.84 3.78
CA GLN A 5 3.81 -9.20 3.56
C GLN A 5 3.64 -9.89 4.90
N ILE A 6 2.49 -10.53 5.08
CA ILE A 6 2.12 -11.28 6.27
C ILE A 6 1.99 -12.75 5.87
N GLU A 7 2.67 -13.62 6.58
CA GLU A 7 2.63 -15.07 6.38
C GLU A 7 2.17 -15.77 7.67
N GLY A 8 1.24 -16.69 7.54
CA GLY A 8 0.64 -17.37 8.68
C GLY A 8 -0.33 -18.47 8.26
N THR A 9 -0.97 -19.10 9.24
CA THR A 9 -2.05 -20.05 8.99
C THR A 9 -3.35 -19.34 8.62
N ALA A 10 -4.31 -20.09 8.08
CA ALA A 10 -5.64 -19.54 7.78
C ALA A 10 -6.31 -18.94 9.04
N GLU A 11 -6.09 -19.55 10.20
CA GLU A 11 -6.60 -19.06 11.49
C GLU A 11 -5.97 -17.73 11.89
N VAL A 12 -4.63 -17.64 11.84
CA VAL A 12 -3.90 -16.40 12.14
C VAL A 12 -4.37 -15.29 11.22
N LEU A 13 -4.39 -15.52 9.89
CA LEU A 13 -4.80 -14.50 8.92
C LEU A 13 -6.27 -14.07 9.08
N ARG A 14 -7.16 -15.00 9.45
CA ARG A 14 -8.56 -14.64 9.76
C ARG A 14 -8.65 -13.76 11.00
N GLY A 15 -7.84 -14.03 12.03
CA GLY A 15 -7.75 -13.23 13.25
C GLY A 15 -7.20 -11.80 13.04
N LEU A 16 -6.57 -11.53 11.90
CA LEU A 16 -6.04 -10.21 11.55
C LEU A 16 -7.06 -9.29 10.86
N ARG A 17 -8.18 -9.81 10.32
CA ARG A 17 -9.19 -9.02 9.58
C ARG A 17 -9.92 -7.92 10.39
N GLY A 18 -9.63 -7.78 11.68
CA GLY A 18 -10.18 -6.75 12.57
C GLY A 18 -9.13 -5.90 13.28
N VAL A 19 -7.86 -5.98 12.88
CA VAL A 19 -6.80 -5.14 13.47
C VAL A 19 -6.93 -3.72 12.93
N ALA A 20 -7.04 -2.74 13.84
CA ALA A 20 -7.14 -1.34 13.46
C ALA A 20 -5.84 -0.87 12.77
N GLY A 21 -5.97 -0.20 11.62
CA GLY A 21 -4.82 0.29 10.84
C GLY A 21 -4.14 -0.78 9.98
N LEU A 22 -4.74 -1.98 9.87
CA LEU A 22 -4.31 -3.02 8.94
C LEU A 22 -5.31 -3.18 7.79
N ASP A 23 -4.88 -2.82 6.58
CA ASP A 23 -5.66 -2.97 5.35
C ASP A 23 -5.13 -4.15 4.53
N LEU A 24 -5.82 -5.29 4.60
CA LEU A 24 -5.47 -6.48 3.83
C LEU A 24 -5.83 -6.33 2.36
N ILE A 25 -4.93 -6.74 1.47
CA ILE A 25 -5.14 -6.73 0.03
C ILE A 25 -5.72 -8.10 -0.38
N ASP A 26 -7.04 -8.22 -0.40
CA ASP A 26 -7.80 -9.49 -0.56
C ASP A 26 -7.38 -10.36 -1.77
N PRO A 27 -7.06 -9.84 -2.99
CA PRO A 27 -6.62 -10.68 -4.10
C PRO A 27 -5.17 -11.22 -4.00
N SER A 28 -4.42 -10.88 -2.94
CA SER A 28 -3.00 -11.22 -2.81
C SER A 28 -2.70 -12.48 -2.00
N ALA A 29 -3.73 -13.19 -1.53
CA ALA A 29 -3.55 -14.41 -0.75
C ALA A 29 -2.96 -15.55 -1.61
N ALA A 30 -1.69 -15.86 -1.40
CA ALA A 30 -0.98 -16.95 -2.05
C ALA A 30 -0.81 -18.13 -1.06
N ALA A 31 -1.25 -19.33 -1.47
CA ALA A 31 -0.95 -20.56 -0.74
C ALA A 31 0.52 -20.94 -0.97
N LEU A 32 1.25 -21.21 0.12
CA LEU A 32 2.67 -21.56 0.08
C LEU A 32 2.94 -23.06 0.20
N GLY A 33 1.88 -23.85 0.34
CA GLY A 33 1.93 -25.28 0.64
C GLY A 33 1.73 -25.56 2.12
N GLY A 34 1.15 -26.73 2.42
CA GLY A 34 0.67 -27.06 3.77
C GLY A 34 -0.46 -26.12 4.21
N ASP A 35 -0.45 -25.73 5.48
CA ASP A 35 -1.43 -24.80 6.07
C ASP A 35 -0.93 -23.32 6.07
N ARG A 36 0.07 -22.98 5.26
CA ARG A 36 0.65 -21.62 5.22
C ARG A 36 0.15 -20.80 4.05
N TYR A 37 -0.17 -19.56 4.35
CA TYR A 37 -0.67 -18.55 3.41
C TYR A 37 0.12 -17.27 3.57
N ARG A 38 0.27 -16.53 2.47
CA ARG A 38 0.87 -15.21 2.44
C ARG A 38 -0.10 -14.20 1.86
N ILE A 39 -0.24 -13.05 2.51
CA ILE A 39 -1.07 -11.94 2.06
C ILE A 39 -0.27 -10.63 2.15
N SER A 40 -0.51 -9.72 1.20
CA SER A 40 0.01 -8.36 1.26
C SER A 40 -0.97 -7.46 2.00
N ALA A 41 -0.47 -6.51 2.78
CA ALA A 41 -1.29 -5.57 3.52
C ALA A 41 -0.61 -4.20 3.64
N TYR A 42 -1.42 -3.16 3.79
CA TYR A 42 -0.96 -1.86 4.22
C TYR A 42 -1.08 -1.75 5.74
N ALA A 43 -0.01 -1.32 6.39
CA ALA A 43 0.02 -1.09 7.83
C ALA A 43 1.11 -0.08 8.21
N PRO A 44 0.97 0.67 9.32
CA PRO A 44 2.10 1.33 9.96
C PRO A 44 3.07 0.31 10.56
N GLU A 45 4.36 0.63 10.56
CA GLU A 45 5.41 -0.28 11.05
C GLU A 45 5.29 -0.59 12.55
N GLU A 46 4.59 0.26 13.32
CA GLU A 46 4.28 0.04 14.74
C GLU A 46 3.36 -1.17 15.00
N LEU A 47 2.58 -1.61 14.01
CA LEU A 47 1.72 -2.80 14.15
C LEU A 47 2.50 -4.11 14.00
N ILE A 48 3.70 -4.10 13.42
CA ILE A 48 4.52 -5.31 13.19
C ILE A 48 4.67 -6.17 14.46
N PRO A 49 5.07 -5.64 15.63
CA PRO A 49 5.17 -6.44 16.85
C PRO A 49 3.84 -7.05 17.29
N GLU A 50 2.70 -6.37 17.10
CA GLU A 50 1.38 -6.94 17.42
C GLU A 50 1.04 -8.11 16.49
N LEU A 51 1.29 -7.96 15.18
CA LEU A 51 1.06 -9.02 14.20
C LEU A 51 1.93 -10.24 14.50
N GLN A 52 3.19 -10.02 14.88
CA GLN A 52 4.11 -11.09 15.29
C GLN A 52 3.69 -11.78 16.58
N ALA A 53 3.19 -11.03 17.57
CA ALA A 53 2.66 -11.59 18.82
C ALA A 53 1.42 -12.48 18.58
N ARG A 54 0.65 -12.21 17.52
CA ARG A 54 -0.47 -13.06 17.06
C ARG A 54 -0.04 -14.28 16.23
N GLY A 55 1.25 -14.50 16.07
CA GLY A 55 1.81 -15.66 15.36
C GLY A 55 2.04 -15.46 13.87
N ALA A 56 1.92 -14.24 13.35
CA ALA A 56 2.21 -13.95 11.96
C ALA A 56 3.72 -13.69 11.74
N GLN A 57 4.26 -14.16 10.62
CA GLN A 57 5.57 -13.71 10.14
C GLN A 57 5.36 -12.49 9.25
N VAL A 58 6.08 -11.40 9.55
CA VAL A 58 5.92 -10.14 8.82
C VAL A 58 7.21 -9.77 8.12
N ARG A 59 7.11 -9.41 6.84
CA ARG A 59 8.21 -8.89 6.03
C ARG A 59 7.82 -7.51 5.51
N VAL A 60 8.66 -6.51 5.76
CA VAL A 60 8.47 -5.17 5.19
C VAL A 60 8.89 -5.21 3.72
N MET A 61 7.98 -4.84 2.83
CA MET A 61 8.23 -4.73 1.39
C MET A 61 8.59 -3.29 1.01
N MET A 62 7.89 -2.32 1.58
CA MET A 62 8.19 -0.89 1.50
C MET A 62 7.92 -0.25 2.86
N SER A 63 8.92 0.40 3.43
CA SER A 63 8.74 1.18 4.66
C SER A 63 7.83 2.38 4.41
N THR A 64 7.29 2.96 5.49
CA THR A 64 6.35 4.08 5.42
C THR A 64 6.87 5.23 4.57
N GLY A 65 8.12 5.66 4.80
CA GLY A 65 8.72 6.76 4.02
C GLY A 65 8.92 6.45 2.54
N GLN A 66 9.12 5.18 2.15
CA GLN A 66 9.22 4.79 0.74
C GLN A 66 7.86 4.77 0.06
N PHE A 67 6.81 4.38 0.81
CA PHE A 67 5.45 4.38 0.32
C PHE A 67 4.94 5.80 0.06
N ASP A 68 5.18 6.74 0.98
CA ASP A 68 4.82 8.15 0.80
C ASP A 68 5.52 8.77 -0.43
N ALA A 69 6.82 8.50 -0.62
CA ALA A 69 7.57 8.98 -1.77
C ALA A 69 7.05 8.39 -3.09
N PHE A 70 6.75 7.09 -3.13
CA PHE A 70 6.17 6.43 -4.29
C PHE A 70 4.79 7.03 -4.63
N HIS A 71 3.94 7.24 -3.64
CA HIS A 71 2.61 7.79 -3.85
C HIS A 71 2.66 9.24 -4.36
N ALA A 72 3.59 10.06 -3.84
CA ALA A 72 3.82 11.41 -4.34
C ALA A 72 4.30 11.42 -5.81
N GLU A 73 5.17 10.49 -6.19
CA GLU A 73 5.65 10.36 -7.56
C GLU A 73 4.54 9.91 -8.53
N VAL A 74 3.72 8.94 -8.12
CA VAL A 74 2.56 8.48 -8.90
C VAL A 74 1.54 9.61 -9.05
N ALA A 75 1.24 10.35 -7.98
CA ALA A 75 0.34 11.50 -8.03
C ALA A 75 0.87 12.59 -8.99
N ARG A 76 2.19 12.83 -9.03
CA ARG A 76 2.82 13.76 -9.97
C ARG A 76 2.69 13.31 -11.43
N HIS A 77 2.75 12.00 -11.70
CA HIS A 77 2.62 11.46 -13.06
C HIS A 77 1.16 11.33 -13.54
N LEU A 78 0.21 11.18 -12.61
CA LEU A 78 -1.22 11.12 -12.90
C LEU A 78 -1.89 12.50 -12.88
N ALA A 79 -1.19 13.53 -12.41
CA ALA A 79 -1.67 14.89 -12.52
C ALA A 79 -1.89 15.22 -14.01
N PRO A 80 -3.06 15.76 -14.38
CA PRO A 80 -3.25 16.25 -15.74
C PRO A 80 -2.14 17.26 -16.06
N PRO A 81 -1.66 17.33 -17.31
CA PRO A 81 -0.73 18.39 -17.68
C PRO A 81 -1.34 19.72 -17.25
N PRO A 82 -0.54 20.67 -16.71
CA PRO A 82 -1.07 21.99 -16.44
C PRO A 82 -1.70 22.48 -17.75
N GLU A 83 -2.99 22.86 -17.70
CA GLU A 83 -3.67 23.42 -18.86
C GLU A 83 -2.75 24.45 -19.47
N SER A 84 -2.29 24.15 -20.68
CA SER A 84 -1.43 25.03 -21.45
C SER A 84 -2.24 26.30 -21.61
N SER A 85 -1.84 27.34 -20.85
CA SER A 85 -2.36 28.69 -21.01
C SER A 85 -2.40 28.98 -22.50
N ALA A 86 -3.61 29.04 -23.05
CA ALA A 86 -3.83 29.40 -24.43
C ALA A 86 -3.01 30.68 -24.72
N PRO A 87 -2.30 30.76 -25.86
CA PRO A 87 -1.57 31.98 -26.20
C PRO A 87 -2.57 33.16 -26.22
N PRO A 88 -2.16 34.36 -25.77
CA PRO A 88 -3.03 35.52 -25.88
C PRO A 88 -3.42 35.69 -27.35
N GLU A 89 -4.72 35.72 -27.66
CA GLU A 89 -5.19 36.18 -28.95
C GLU A 89 -4.57 37.55 -29.20
N SER A 90 -3.65 37.62 -30.17
CA SER A 90 -3.16 38.88 -30.71
C SER A 90 -4.38 39.68 -31.16
N ALA A 91 -4.76 40.67 -30.36
CA ALA A 91 -5.72 41.69 -30.74
C ALA A 91 -5.21 42.34 -32.02
N GLY A 92 -5.90 42.06 -33.12
CA GLY A 92 -5.56 42.52 -34.45
C GLY A 92 -5.47 44.04 -34.51
N GLU A 93 -4.40 44.51 -35.15
CA GLU A 93 -4.28 45.85 -35.71
C GLU A 93 -5.50 46.16 -36.58
N ARG A 94 -6.22 47.24 -36.25
CA ARG A 94 -6.92 48.11 -37.20
C ARG A 94 -6.86 49.55 -36.71
#